data_AF-A0A653Z8V0-F1
#
_entry.id   AF-A0A653Z8V0-F1
#
_cell.length_a   1.000
_cell.length_b   1.000
_cell.length_c   1.000
_cell.angle_alpha   90.00
_cell.angle_beta   90.00
_cell.angle_gamma   90.00
#
_symmetry.space_group_name_H-M   'P 1'
#
loop_
_entity.id
_entity.type
_entity.pdbx_description
1 polymer ?
#
loop_
_entity_poly.entity_id
_entity_poly.type
_entity_poly.pdbx_seq_one_letter_code
_entity_poly.pdbx_strand_id
1 'polypeptide(L)'
;MPIYEYDCTDCGDFTQLRPMAERDQPCSCPWCGGASARVILSAPSLATMSGSQRRAIAANERSANAPQTVEEYAQSRKHPKGCGCCTPNKPLAPTKANPHALKTKPSARPWMISH
;
A
#
# COMPACT_ATOMS: atom_id res chain seq x y z
N MET A 1 15.04 -9.31 10.30
CA MET A 1 15.22 -10.54 11.09
C MET A 1 13.83 -10.96 11.59
N PRO A 2 13.39 -12.21 11.40
CA PRO A 2 12.06 -12.65 11.81
C PRO A 2 11.92 -12.72 13.34
N ILE A 3 10.68 -12.58 13.81
CA ILE A 3 10.29 -12.75 15.22
C ILE A 3 9.72 -14.16 15.38
N TYR A 4 10.09 -14.85 16.46
CA TYR A 4 9.55 -16.16 16.83
C TYR A 4 9.02 -16.14 18.26
N GLU A 5 8.11 -17.07 18.55
CA GLU A 5 7.50 -17.28 19.86
C GLU A 5 8.23 -18.42 20.60
N TYR A 6 8.43 -18.24 21.90
CA TYR A 6 9.05 -19.19 22.81
C TYR A 6 8.18 -19.32 24.06
N ASP A 7 8.21 -20.49 24.70
CA ASP A 7 7.47 -20.74 25.94
C ASP A 7 8.41 -21.19 27.05
N CYS A 8 8.40 -20.44 28.15
CA CYS A 8 9.13 -20.76 29.37
C CYS A 8 8.19 -21.43 30.37
N THR A 9 8.59 -22.59 30.90
CA THR A 9 7.77 -23.36 31.86
C THR A 9 7.41 -22.59 33.13
N ASP A 10 8.25 -21.62 33.52
CA ASP A 10 8.09 -20.87 34.78
C ASP A 10 7.54 -19.46 34.59
N CYS A 11 7.83 -18.82 33.44
CA CYS A 11 7.49 -17.40 33.19
C CYS A 11 6.40 -17.19 32.15
N GLY A 12 6.09 -18.20 31.32
CA GLY A 12 5.16 -18.10 30.21
C GLY A 12 5.82 -17.74 28.87
N ASP A 13 5.00 -17.30 27.92
CA ASP A 13 5.39 -17.06 26.55
C ASP A 13 6.08 -15.71 26.33
N PHE A 14 6.94 -15.65 25.32
CA PHE A 14 7.57 -14.42 24.85
C PHE A 14 8.00 -14.51 23.39
N THR A 15 8.31 -13.35 22.81
CA THR A 15 8.77 -13.24 21.43
C THR A 15 10.22 -12.76 21.35
N GLN A 16 11.01 -13.32 20.44
CA GLN A 16 12.41 -12.93 20.21
C GLN A 16 12.74 -12.81 18.72
N LEU A 17 13.50 -11.76 18.36
CA LEU A 17 14.12 -11.62 17.04
C LEU A 17 15.30 -12.59 16.91
N ARG A 18 15.26 -13.53 15.95
CA ARG A 18 16.37 -14.46 15.72
C ARG A 18 16.65 -14.73 14.23
N PRO A 19 17.89 -15.10 13.88
CA PRO A 19 18.19 -15.69 12.58
C PRO A 19 17.33 -16.93 12.31
N MET A 20 16.96 -17.14 11.05
CA MET A 20 16.19 -18.33 10.63
C MET A 20 16.90 -19.65 11.00
N ALA A 21 18.24 -19.67 10.99
CA ALA A 21 19.06 -20.84 11.32
C ALA A 21 18.96 -21.27 12.79
N GLU A 22 18.57 -20.37 13.68
CA GLU A 22 18.51 -20.62 15.13
C GLU A 22 17.09 -20.74 15.65
N ARG A 23 16.08 -20.61 14.79
CA ARG A 23 14.67 -20.52 15.21
C ARG A 23 14.26 -21.71 16.10
N ASP A 24 14.70 -22.92 15.76
CA ASP A 24 14.30 -24.15 16.44
C ASP A 24 15.18 -24.46 17.67
N GLN A 25 16.20 -23.65 17.94
CA GLN A 25 17.04 -23.77 19.13
C GLN A 25 16.34 -23.13 20.34
N PRO A 26 16.51 -23.69 21.56
CA PRO A 26 16.05 -23.04 22.77
C PRO A 26 16.59 -21.61 22.89
N CYS A 27 15.77 -20.73 23.48
CA CYS A 27 16.13 -19.35 23.79
C CYS A 27 16.15 -19.16 25.31
N SER A 28 17.10 -18.39 25.84
CA SER A 28 17.06 -18.01 27.25
C SER A 28 15.86 -17.08 27.48
N CYS A 29 15.07 -17.43 28.50
CA CYS A 29 13.97 -16.61 28.99
C CYS A 29 14.51 -15.25 29.47
N PRO A 30 13.93 -14.12 29.04
CA PRO A 30 14.40 -12.80 29.44
C PRO A 30 14.18 -12.49 30.93
N TRP A 31 13.36 -13.28 31.63
CA TRP A 31 13.06 -13.09 33.05
C TRP A 31 13.87 -14.01 33.97
N CYS A 32 13.91 -15.32 33.70
CA CYS A 32 14.60 -16.29 34.56
C CYS A 32 15.89 -16.87 33.96
N GLY A 33 16.20 -16.60 32.70
CA GLY A 33 17.36 -17.16 31.99
C GLY A 33 17.19 -18.63 31.56
N GLY A 34 16.12 -19.30 31.98
CA GLY A 34 15.83 -20.70 31.67
C GLY A 34 15.68 -20.98 30.18
N ALA A 35 16.03 -22.19 29.76
CA ALA A 35 15.91 -22.61 28.36
C ALA A 35 14.45 -22.77 27.97
N SER A 36 14.00 -21.99 26.99
CA SER A 36 12.61 -21.94 26.52
C SER A 36 12.54 -22.48 25.09
N ALA A 37 11.62 -23.41 24.84
CA ALA A 37 11.48 -24.04 23.52
C ALA A 37 10.67 -23.15 22.57
N ARG A 38 10.93 -23.25 21.26
CA ARG A 38 10.13 -22.53 20.27
C ARG A 38 8.72 -23.12 20.23
N VAL A 39 7.72 -22.24 20.19
CA VAL A 39 6.31 -22.59 20.05
C VAL A 39 5.68 -21.85 18.87
N ILE A 40 4.48 -22.28 18.47
CA ILE A 40 3.63 -21.56 17.52
C ILE A 40 2.30 -21.38 18.23
N LEU A 41 2.15 -20.24 18.91
CA LEU A 41 0.94 -19.90 19.66
C LEU A 41 0.02 -19.03 18.80
N SER A 42 0.60 -18.10 18.04
CA SER A 42 -0.15 -17.24 17.14
C SER A 42 -0.37 -17.90 15.78
N ALA A 43 -1.62 -17.85 15.30
CA ALA A 43 -1.91 -18.21 13.92
C ALA A 43 -1.16 -17.26 12.97
N PRO A 44 -0.50 -17.76 11.91
CA PRO A 44 0.14 -16.90 10.93
C PRO A 44 -0.92 -16.01 10.26
N SER A 45 -0.56 -14.76 9.97
CA SER A 45 -1.42 -13.88 9.17
C SER A 45 -1.61 -14.46 7.77
N LEU A 46 -2.74 -15.10 7.52
CA LEU A 46 -3.08 -15.64 6.21
C LEU A 46 -3.71 -14.56 5.33
N ALA A 47 -3.16 -14.37 4.13
CA ALA A 47 -3.78 -13.52 3.11
C ALA A 47 -4.92 -14.27 2.41
N THR A 48 -6.07 -14.39 3.07
CA THR A 48 -7.24 -15.14 2.58
C THR A 48 -8.02 -14.42 1.46
N MET A 49 -7.65 -13.17 1.13
CA MET A 49 -8.33 -12.32 0.17
C MET A 49 -7.32 -11.61 -0.73
N SER A 50 -7.70 -11.39 -1.99
CA SER A 50 -6.89 -10.64 -2.95
C SER A 50 -6.55 -9.23 -2.44
N GLY A 51 -5.33 -8.77 -2.70
CA GLY A 51 -4.89 -7.46 -2.22
C GLY A 51 -5.71 -6.29 -2.79
N SER A 52 -6.25 -6.42 -4.01
CA SER A 52 -7.15 -5.43 -4.60
C SER A 52 -8.46 -5.33 -3.83
N GLN A 53 -9.08 -6.47 -3.51
CA GLN A 53 -10.34 -6.51 -2.77
C GLN A 53 -10.17 -5.97 -1.35
N ARG A 54 -9.08 -6.34 -0.66
CA ARG A 54 -8.75 -5.78 0.67
C ARG A 54 -8.66 -4.26 0.63
N ARG A 55 -7.96 -3.70 -0.36
CA ARG A 55 -7.82 -2.24 -0.51
C ARG A 55 -9.15 -1.57 -0.83
N ALA A 56 -9.98 -2.18 -1.67
CA ALA A 56 -11.31 -1.65 -1.99
C ALA A 56 -12.21 -1.60 -0.74
N ILE A 57 -12.23 -2.67 0.06
CA ILE A 57 -12.98 -2.72 1.33
C ILE A 57 -12.48 -1.65 2.30
N ALA A 58 -11.17 -1.56 2.52
CA ALA A 58 -10.59 -0.55 3.41
C ALA A 58 -10.87 0.89 2.95
N ALA A 59 -10.91 1.14 1.64
CA ALA A 59 -11.31 2.45 1.10
C ALA A 59 -12.79 2.74 1.36
N ASN A 60 -13.68 1.75 1.15
CA ASN A 60 -15.11 1.90 1.44
C ASN A 60 -15.37 2.13 2.93
N GLU A 61 -14.73 1.38 3.82
CA GLU A 61 -14.82 1.55 5.27
C GLU A 61 -14.37 2.96 5.69
N ARG A 62 -13.27 3.46 5.11
CA ARG A 62 -12.80 4.83 5.34
C ARG A 62 -13.83 5.86 4.86
N SER A 63 -14.33 5.72 3.63
CA SER A 63 -15.32 6.64 3.08
C SER A 63 -16.62 6.68 3.90
N ALA A 64 -17.01 5.57 4.52
CA ALA A 64 -18.19 5.51 5.38
C ALA A 64 -17.97 6.19 6.75
N ASN A 65 -16.81 5.98 7.39
CA ASN A 65 -16.58 6.42 8.77
C ASN A 65 -15.85 7.76 8.88
N ALA A 66 -14.97 8.07 7.93
CA ALA A 66 -14.13 9.27 7.89
C ALA A 66 -13.80 9.64 6.44
N PRO A 67 -14.80 10.12 5.65
CA PRO A 67 -14.56 10.57 4.29
C PRO A 67 -13.59 11.75 4.29
N GLN A 68 -12.69 11.78 3.31
CA GLN A 68 -11.75 12.89 3.15
C GLN A 68 -12.50 14.18 2.81
N THR A 69 -12.04 15.30 3.34
CA THR A 69 -12.52 16.62 2.94
C THR A 69 -12.01 17.00 1.55
N VAL A 70 -12.60 18.04 0.96
CA VAL A 70 -12.22 18.52 -0.37
C VAL A 70 -10.78 19.02 -0.37
N GLU A 71 -10.36 19.71 0.69
CA GLU A 71 -8.98 20.16 0.92
C GLU A 71 -8.01 18.98 1.08
N GLU A 72 -8.34 17.98 1.89
CA GLU A 72 -7.50 16.79 2.09
C GLU A 72 -7.36 15.98 0.81
N TYR A 73 -8.44 15.85 0.04
CA TYR A 73 -8.39 15.27 -1.28
C TYR A 73 -7.48 16.10 -2.18
N ALA A 74 -7.64 17.42 -2.21
CA ALA A 74 -6.84 18.31 -3.05
C ALA A 74 -5.33 18.21 -2.76
N GLN A 75 -4.94 18.02 -1.50
CA GLN A 75 -3.56 17.82 -1.04
C GLN A 75 -3.02 16.41 -1.34
N SER A 76 -3.88 15.39 -1.28
CA SER A 76 -3.50 13.98 -1.51
C SER A 76 -3.66 13.51 -2.95
N ARG A 77 -4.05 14.40 -3.88
CA ARG A 77 -4.15 14.13 -5.32
C ARG A 77 -2.82 13.59 -5.86
N LYS A 78 -2.77 12.28 -6.07
CA LYS A 78 -1.71 11.63 -6.85
C LYS A 78 -2.14 11.64 -8.31
N HIS A 79 -1.34 12.27 -9.15
CA HIS A 79 -1.54 12.21 -10.59
C HIS A 79 -1.45 10.75 -11.08
N PRO A 80 -2.39 10.26 -11.90
CA PRO A 80 -2.23 8.96 -12.53
C PRO A 80 -0.96 8.96 -13.38
N LYS A 81 -0.31 7.79 -13.52
CA LYS A 81 0.86 7.63 -14.38
C LYS A 81 0.50 8.11 -15.81
N GLY A 82 1.17 9.15 -16.30
CA GLY A 82 0.89 9.79 -17.60
C GLY A 82 -0.01 11.04 -17.54
N CYS A 83 -0.30 11.58 -16.36
CA CYS A 83 -1.04 12.84 -16.24
C CYS A 83 -0.18 14.03 -16.73
N GLY A 84 -0.59 14.68 -17.83
CA GLY A 84 0.10 15.83 -18.43
C GLY A 84 -0.06 17.16 -17.67
N CYS A 85 -0.43 17.14 -16.38
CA CYS A 85 -0.65 18.36 -15.59
C CYS A 85 0.64 18.89 -14.93
N CYS A 86 1.65 18.04 -14.70
CA CYS A 86 2.92 18.43 -14.05
C CYS A 86 4.11 18.55 -15.02
N THR A 87 3.90 18.28 -16.31
CA THR A 87 4.89 18.55 -17.36
C THR A 87 4.35 19.65 -18.26
N PRO A 88 5.19 20.61 -18.72
CA PRO A 88 4.75 21.57 -19.70
C PRO A 88 4.31 20.81 -20.97
N ASN A 89 3.00 20.75 -21.22
CA ASN A 89 2.51 20.24 -22.49
C ASN A 89 3.08 21.15 -23.59
N LYS A 90 3.85 20.58 -24.53
CA LYS A 90 4.36 21.35 -25.67
C LYS A 90 3.15 21.93 -26.43
N PRO A 91 3.07 23.26 -26.62
CA PRO A 91 1.98 23.84 -27.39
C PRO A 91 1.97 23.24 -28.80
N LEU A 92 0.80 22.94 -29.34
CA LEU A 92 0.69 22.51 -30.72
C LEU A 92 1.14 23.68 -31.61
N ALA A 93 2.06 23.41 -32.53
CA ALA A 93 2.45 24.38 -33.54
C ALA A 93 1.47 24.30 -34.72
N PRO A 94 1.13 25.44 -35.36
CA PRO A 94 0.37 25.45 -36.60
C PRO A 94 1.05 24.60 -37.68
N THR A 95 0.27 23.80 -38.40
CA THR A 95 0.74 23.04 -39.57
C THR A 95 -0.20 23.29 -40.75
N LYS A 96 0.22 22.94 -41.98
CA LYS A 96 -0.66 23.05 -43.17
C LYS A 96 -2.00 22.31 -43.00
N ALA A 97 -2.02 21.23 -42.22
CA ALA A 97 -3.23 20.44 -41.95
C ALA A 97 -4.03 20.94 -40.72
N ASN A 98 -3.41 21.73 -39.84
CA ASN A 98 -4.07 22.33 -38.67
C ASN A 98 -3.52 23.76 -38.46
N PRO A 99 -3.99 24.73 -39.25
CA PRO A 99 -3.45 26.10 -39.25
C PRO A 99 -3.75 26.85 -37.95
N HIS A 100 -4.78 26.45 -37.20
CA HIS A 100 -5.15 27.05 -35.93
C HIS A 100 -4.60 26.31 -34.70
N ALA A 101 -3.81 25.26 -34.90
CA ALA A 101 -3.25 24.43 -33.82
C ALA A 101 -4.28 23.95 -32.78
N LEU A 102 -5.53 23.71 -33.22
CA LEU A 102 -6.60 23.26 -32.32
C LEU A 102 -6.29 21.84 -31.84
N LYS A 103 -6.45 21.60 -30.52
CA LYS A 103 -6.35 20.27 -29.92
C LYS A 103 -7.56 19.44 -30.34
N THR A 104 -7.41 18.58 -31.33
CA THR A 104 -8.43 17.60 -31.72
C THR A 104 -8.04 16.22 -31.18
N LYS A 105 -8.95 15.57 -30.45
CA LYS A 105 -8.80 14.17 -30.06
C LYS A 105 -9.46 13.30 -31.15
N PRO A 106 -8.75 12.38 -31.83
CA PRO A 106 -9.29 11.60 -32.94
C PRO A 106 -10.54 10.76 -32.60
N SER A 107 -10.78 10.47 -31.31
CA SER A 107 -11.92 9.70 -30.83
C SER A 107 -12.96 10.52 -30.05
N ALA A 108 -12.83 11.85 -29.97
CA ALA A 108 -13.79 12.67 -29.23
C ALA A 108 -15.03 12.99 -30.07
N ARG A 109 -16.19 13.03 -29.41
CA ARG A 109 -17.47 13.41 -30.02
C ARG A 109 -17.42 14.89 -30.43
N PRO A 110 -18.11 15.30 -31.52
CA PRO A 110 -17.97 16.65 -32.10
C PRO A 110 -18.26 17.83 -31.17
N TRP A 111 -19.01 17.62 -30.09
CA TRP A 111 -19.39 18.65 -29.12
C TRP A 111 -18.46 18.74 -27.90
N MET A 112 -17.41 17.91 -27.82
CA MET A 112 -16.38 18.02 -26.79
C MET A 112 -15.30 19.02 -27.24
N ILE A 113 -15.47 20.27 -26.84
CA ILE A 113 -14.42 21.29 -26.95
C ILE A 113 -13.52 21.13 -25.72
N SER A 114 -12.22 20.88 -25.92
CA SER A 114 -11.27 20.87 -24.82
C SER A 114 -11.05 22.30 -24.32
N HIS A 115 -11.23 22.55 -23.02
CA HIS A 115 -10.60 23.69 -22.34
C HIS A 115 -9.08 23.44 -22.19
#